data_AF-A0A453FBM1-F1
#
_entry.id   AF-A0A453FBM1-F1
#
_cell.length_a   1.000
_cell.length_b   1.000
_cell.length_c   1.000
_cell.angle_alpha   90.00
_cell.angle_beta   90.00
_cell.angle_gamma   90.00
#
_symmetry.space_group_name_H-M   'P 1'
#
loop_
_entity.id
_entity.type
_entity.pdbx_description
1 polymer ?
#
loop_
_entity_poly.entity_id
_entity_poly.type
_entity_poly.pdbx_seq_one_letter_code
_entity_poly.pdbx_strand_id
1 'polypeptide(L)'
;RPTLTGRIAPSSLGSNGIPRENKTDRIAMEAWVRAVVEAIHSSRAQAVIYLAGGASQALGWLLSVPGASGSVLEVVVPYSRASMAQLLGKLPLQFTSKQAAEDMALAAFNRALKLSGPGLQVMGVGFTGSLASSRPKHGDHRFYVSTRTQNRLRTSHVTLSKGFTEQRGRRQGLKLFCA
;
A
#
# COMPACT_ATOMS: atom_id res chain seq x y z
N ARG A 1 -61.31 -1.53 4.98
CA ARG A 1 -60.25 -1.73 3.95
C ARG A 1 -59.28 -0.56 4.03
N PRO A 2 -58.02 -0.73 4.47
CA PRO A 2 -57.00 0.30 4.33
C PRO A 2 -56.23 0.09 3.01
N THR A 3 -55.91 1.18 2.33
CA THR A 3 -55.06 1.20 1.12
C THR A 3 -53.73 1.87 1.47
N LEU A 4 -52.65 1.23 1.05
CA LEU A 4 -51.24 1.58 1.26
C LEU A 4 -50.83 2.81 0.42
N THR A 5 -50.15 3.79 1.01
CA THR A 5 -49.14 4.69 0.38
C THR A 5 -48.39 5.34 1.56
N GLY A 6 -47.10 5.15 1.84
CA GLY A 6 -45.95 5.14 0.95
C GLY A 6 -45.35 6.56 0.89
N ARG A 7 -44.34 6.88 1.72
CA ARG A 7 -43.39 7.97 1.41
C ARG A 7 -42.02 7.75 2.03
N ILE A 8 -41.03 8.02 1.18
CA ILE A 8 -39.60 7.71 1.22
C ILE A 8 -38.83 8.87 1.91
N ALA A 9 -37.66 8.51 2.43
CA ALA A 9 -36.63 9.29 3.13
C ALA A 9 -36.28 10.69 2.59
N PRO A 10 -35.68 11.57 3.43
CA PRO A 10 -35.12 12.83 2.97
C PRO A 10 -33.82 12.59 2.19
N SER A 11 -33.79 13.23 1.03
CA SER A 11 -32.72 13.31 0.03
C SER A 11 -31.48 14.04 0.53
N SER A 12 -30.31 13.40 0.44
CA SER A 12 -29.00 14.06 0.49
C SER A 12 -28.35 14.08 -0.90
N LEU A 13 -28.79 14.99 -1.78
CA LEU A 13 -28.09 15.28 -3.04
C LEU A 13 -27.27 16.57 -2.89
N GLY A 14 -25.95 16.41 -2.85
CA GLY A 14 -24.99 17.50 -3.11
C GLY A 14 -24.72 17.61 -4.61
N SER A 15 -24.53 18.83 -5.09
CA SER A 15 -24.60 19.24 -6.51
C SER A 15 -23.49 18.76 -7.46
N ASN A 16 -22.64 17.79 -7.10
CA ASN A 16 -21.47 17.45 -7.93
C ASN A 16 -21.11 15.97 -8.01
N GLY A 17 -22.05 15.02 -7.90
CA GLY A 17 -21.88 13.61 -8.36
C GLY A 17 -20.69 12.78 -7.85
N ILE A 18 -19.81 13.35 -7.01
CA ILE A 18 -18.68 12.71 -6.37
C ILE A 18 -19.15 12.34 -4.97
N PRO A 19 -19.13 11.05 -4.59
CA PRO A 19 -19.43 10.64 -3.22
C PRO A 19 -18.51 11.41 -2.27
N ARG A 20 -19.09 12.24 -1.40
CA ARG A 20 -18.33 12.84 -0.30
C ARG A 20 -17.96 11.70 0.63
N GLU A 21 -16.67 11.37 0.70
CA GLU A 21 -16.16 10.44 1.70
C GLU A 21 -16.62 10.92 3.08
N ASN A 22 -17.41 10.10 3.76
CA ASN A 22 -18.03 10.47 5.02
C ASN A 22 -16.92 10.64 6.07
N LYS A 23 -16.99 11.71 6.86
CA LYS A 23 -16.04 12.02 7.94
C LYS A 23 -15.87 10.82 8.89
N THR A 24 -16.96 10.09 9.16
CA THR A 24 -16.94 8.89 10.01
C THR A 24 -16.16 7.74 9.39
N ASP A 25 -16.29 7.52 8.08
CA ASP A 25 -15.57 6.45 7.37
C ASP A 25 -14.07 6.75 7.30
N ARG A 26 -13.70 8.04 7.12
CA ARG A 26 -12.31 8.48 7.15
C ARG A 26 -11.67 8.32 8.53
N ILE A 27 -12.40 8.67 9.60
CA ILE A 27 -11.94 8.48 10.98
C ILE A 27 -11.78 6.98 11.30
N ALA A 28 -12.72 6.14 10.87
CA ALA A 28 -12.61 4.69 11.03
C ALA A 28 -11.43 4.12 10.23
N MET A 29 -11.21 4.61 9.00
CA MET A 29 -10.05 4.29 8.15
C MET A 29 -8.73 4.64 8.85
N GLU A 30 -8.61 5.87 9.34
CA GLU A 30 -7.42 6.34 10.07
C GLU A 30 -7.17 5.53 11.35
N ALA A 31 -8.23 5.16 12.08
CA ALA A 31 -8.12 4.39 13.32
C ALA A 31 -7.62 2.95 13.08
N TRP A 32 -8.13 2.23 12.07
CA TRP A 32 -7.63 0.87 11.81
C TRP A 32 -6.22 0.89 11.21
N VAL A 33 -5.90 1.87 10.35
CA VAL A 33 -4.53 2.03 9.81
C VAL A 33 -3.55 2.20 10.97
N ARG A 34 -3.88 3.08 11.92
CA ARG A 34 -3.07 3.30 13.11
C ARG A 34 -2.92 2.01 13.93
N ALA A 35 -4.00 1.28 14.19
CA ALA A 35 -3.93 0.02 14.94
C ALA A 35 -3.03 -1.03 14.26
N VAL A 36 -3.08 -1.12 12.92
CA VAL A 36 -2.20 -2.02 12.17
C VAL A 36 -0.74 -1.57 12.23
N VAL A 37 -0.48 -0.26 12.12
CA VAL A 37 0.89 0.28 12.24
C VAL A 37 1.44 0.06 13.65
N GLU A 38 0.63 0.28 14.69
CA GLU A 38 1.00 -0.01 16.08
C GLU A 38 1.32 -1.51 16.27
N ALA A 39 0.54 -2.40 15.66
CA ALA A 39 0.83 -3.83 15.67
C ALA A 39 2.17 -4.16 14.98
N ILE A 40 2.49 -3.51 13.85
CA ILE A 40 3.79 -3.66 13.17
C ILE A 40 4.93 -3.20 14.10
N HIS A 41 4.80 -2.04 14.73
CA HIS A 41 5.82 -1.47 15.61
C HIS A 41 5.98 -2.22 16.93
N SER A 42 4.92 -2.89 17.39
CA SER A 42 4.98 -3.80 18.56
C SER A 42 5.72 -5.11 18.26
N SER A 43 5.89 -5.45 16.99
CA SER A 43 6.66 -6.64 16.61
C SER A 43 8.16 -6.40 16.84
N ARG A 44 8.89 -7.43 17.29
CA ARG A 44 10.36 -7.40 17.37
C ARG A 44 11.04 -7.51 15.99
N ALA A 45 10.28 -7.40 14.91
CA ALA A 45 10.81 -7.52 13.57
C ALA A 45 11.27 -6.15 13.06
N GLN A 46 12.43 -6.14 12.43
CA GLN A 46 13.02 -4.98 11.80
C GLN A 46 12.89 -5.10 10.27
N ALA A 47 12.52 -4.00 9.63
CA ALA A 47 12.25 -3.99 8.19
C ALA A 47 13.03 -2.91 7.47
N VAL A 48 13.53 -3.25 6.29
CA VAL A 48 13.94 -2.28 5.26
C VAL A 48 12.87 -2.28 4.18
N ILE A 49 12.47 -1.09 3.75
CA ILE A 49 11.34 -0.89 2.84
C ILE A 49 11.79 -0.13 1.60
N TYR A 50 11.72 -0.76 0.44
CA TYR A 50 11.93 -0.13 -0.85
C TYR A 50 10.60 0.04 -1.56
N LEU A 51 10.22 1.28 -1.88
CA LEU A 51 9.00 1.55 -2.63
C LEU A 51 9.24 2.36 -3.89
N ALA A 52 8.54 2.02 -4.96
CA ALA A 52 8.50 2.81 -6.18
C ALA A 52 7.06 3.07 -6.60
N GLY A 53 6.76 4.35 -6.86
CA GLY A 53 5.47 4.83 -7.32
C GLY A 53 4.54 5.27 -6.18
N GLY A 54 3.26 4.91 -6.28
CA GLY A 54 2.17 5.60 -5.57
C GLY A 54 1.98 5.32 -4.07
N ALA A 55 2.85 4.55 -3.42
CA ALA A 55 2.67 4.19 -2.01
C ALA A 55 3.42 5.12 -1.04
N SER A 56 3.96 6.25 -1.49
CA SER A 56 4.74 7.16 -0.64
C SER A 56 3.92 7.71 0.52
N GLN A 57 2.61 7.89 0.34
CA GLN A 57 1.70 8.32 1.41
C GLN A 57 1.61 7.30 2.55
N ALA A 58 1.74 6.00 2.26
CA ALA A 58 1.74 4.96 3.28
C ALA A 58 2.97 5.04 4.21
N LEU A 59 4.09 5.58 3.73
CA LEU A 59 5.25 5.85 4.59
C LEU A 59 4.93 6.92 5.64
N GLY A 60 4.17 7.95 5.26
CA GLY A 60 3.72 8.97 6.19
C GLY A 60 2.97 8.35 7.35
N TRP A 61 2.01 7.46 7.10
CA TRP A 61 1.28 6.76 8.15
C TRP A 61 2.16 5.85 8.99
N LEU A 62 3.05 5.08 8.35
CA LEU A 62 3.96 4.15 9.04
C LEU A 62 4.91 4.88 10.00
N LEU A 63 5.49 6.00 9.56
CA LEU A 63 6.48 6.76 10.32
C LEU A 63 5.86 7.77 11.30
N SER A 64 4.56 8.07 11.18
CA SER A 64 3.87 8.98 12.12
C SER A 64 3.51 8.32 13.46
N VAL A 65 3.62 6.98 13.57
CA VAL A 65 3.29 6.25 14.80
C VAL A 65 4.55 5.98 15.62
N PRO A 66 4.52 6.18 16.96
CA PRO A 66 5.64 5.86 17.83
C PRO A 66 6.10 4.40 17.70
N GLY A 67 7.41 4.17 17.82
CA GLY A 67 8.02 2.85 17.67
C GLY A 67 8.58 2.56 16.28
N ALA A 68 8.37 3.45 15.30
CA ALA A 68 8.91 3.31 13.95
C ALA A 68 10.43 3.15 13.91
N SER A 69 11.19 3.81 14.79
CA SER A 69 12.66 3.67 14.85
C SER A 69 13.12 2.29 15.33
N GLY A 70 12.27 1.54 16.02
CA GLY A 70 12.57 0.18 16.47
C GLY A 70 12.28 -0.88 15.42
N SER A 71 11.29 -0.65 14.55
CA SER A 71 10.79 -1.60 13.55
C SER A 71 11.24 -1.29 12.12
N VAL A 72 11.57 -0.04 11.80
CA VAL A 72 11.97 0.39 10.44
C VAL A 72 13.43 0.81 10.46
N LEU A 73 14.28 0.04 9.78
CA LEU A 73 15.72 0.30 9.68
C LEU A 73 16.05 1.31 8.60
N GLU A 74 15.40 1.19 7.44
CA GLU A 74 15.68 2.05 6.29
C GLU A 74 14.46 2.06 5.35
N VAL A 75 14.21 3.22 4.76
CA VAL A 75 13.22 3.39 3.71
C VAL A 75 13.86 4.09 2.52
N VAL A 76 13.72 3.52 1.32
CA VAL A 76 14.24 4.10 0.08
C VAL A 76 13.14 4.19 -0.97
N VAL A 77 13.05 5.34 -1.63
CA VAL A 77 12.07 5.61 -2.69
C VAL A 77 12.79 5.80 -4.03
N PRO A 78 13.24 4.73 -4.71
CA PRO A 78 13.91 4.85 -6.01
C PRO A 78 12.94 5.31 -7.10
N TYR A 79 12.96 6.61 -7.42
CA TYR A 79 12.03 7.20 -8.38
C TYR A 79 12.55 7.21 -9.83
N SER A 80 13.86 7.42 -10.02
CA SER A 80 14.47 7.43 -11.35
C SER A 80 14.90 6.04 -11.78
N ARG A 81 14.96 5.80 -13.10
CA ARG A 81 15.47 4.55 -13.66
C ARG A 81 16.90 4.25 -13.19
N ALA A 82 17.74 5.28 -13.14
CA ALA A 82 19.11 5.18 -12.68
C ALA A 82 19.19 4.82 -11.19
N SER A 83 18.37 5.45 -10.35
CA SER A 83 18.31 5.15 -8.90
C SER A 83 17.91 3.69 -8.65
N MET A 84 16.89 3.19 -9.36
CA MET A 84 16.49 1.79 -9.27
C MET A 84 17.59 0.84 -9.73
N ALA A 85 18.29 1.17 -10.82
CA ALA A 85 19.39 0.35 -11.32
C ALA A 85 20.57 0.28 -10.34
N GLN A 86 20.91 1.41 -9.71
CA GLN A 86 21.94 1.46 -8.67
C GLN A 86 21.53 0.66 -7.42
N LEU A 87 20.26 0.77 -7.02
CA LEU A 87 19.72 0.06 -5.86
C LEU A 87 19.75 -1.46 -6.05
N LEU A 88 19.34 -1.93 -7.23
CA LEU A 88 19.23 -3.37 -7.53
C LEU A 88 20.51 -3.98 -8.10
N GLY A 89 21.49 -3.16 -8.51
CA GLY A 89 22.68 -3.60 -9.25
C GLY A 89 22.37 -4.11 -10.67
N LYS A 90 21.13 -3.97 -11.13
CA LYS A 90 20.65 -4.38 -12.45
C LYS A 90 19.50 -3.49 -12.90
N LEU A 91 19.36 -3.29 -14.20
CA LEU A 91 18.25 -2.53 -14.76
C LEU A 91 17.01 -3.44 -14.86
N PRO A 92 15.90 -3.15 -14.16
CA PRO A 92 14.68 -3.93 -14.34
C PRO A 92 14.10 -3.69 -15.74
N LEU A 93 13.64 -4.76 -16.39
CA LEU A 93 12.96 -4.70 -17.68
C LEU A 93 11.67 -3.86 -17.59
N GLN A 94 10.95 -3.97 -16.47
CA GLN A 94 9.73 -3.20 -16.18
C GLN A 94 9.68 -2.80 -14.70
N PHE A 95 9.45 -1.50 -14.44
CA PHE A 95 9.38 -0.91 -13.11
C PHE A 95 8.18 -1.38 -12.30
N THR A 96 7.05 -1.64 -12.96
CA THR A 96 5.82 -2.13 -12.32
C THR A 96 5.62 -3.59 -12.69
N SER A 97 6.40 -4.48 -12.07
CA SER A 97 6.31 -5.92 -12.29
C SER A 97 6.48 -6.69 -10.99
N LYS A 98 5.99 -7.93 -11.00
CA LYS A 98 6.22 -8.88 -9.91
C LYS A 98 7.73 -9.04 -9.64
N GLN A 99 8.52 -9.24 -10.70
CA GLN A 99 9.96 -9.44 -10.58
C GLN A 99 10.66 -8.23 -9.94
N ALA A 100 10.29 -7.00 -10.34
CA ALA A 100 10.87 -5.79 -9.74
C ALA A 100 10.54 -5.67 -8.23
N ALA A 101 9.32 -6.03 -7.82
CA ALA A 101 8.95 -6.06 -6.40
C ALA A 101 9.73 -7.14 -5.62
N GLU A 102 9.91 -8.33 -6.20
CA GLU A 102 10.70 -9.41 -5.61
C GLU A 102 12.18 -9.07 -5.48
N ASP A 103 12.77 -8.49 -6.53
CA ASP A 103 14.16 -8.03 -6.53
C ASP A 103 14.39 -6.95 -5.46
N MET A 104 13.46 -5.99 -5.34
CA MET A 104 13.50 -4.98 -4.28
C MET A 104 13.36 -5.60 -2.89
N ALA A 105 12.44 -6.55 -2.69
CA ALA A 105 12.27 -7.20 -1.39
C ALA A 105 13.54 -7.98 -0.98
N LEU A 106 14.21 -8.63 -1.94
CA LEU A 106 15.46 -9.34 -1.69
C LEU A 106 16.62 -8.37 -1.40
N ALA A 107 16.75 -7.29 -2.18
CA ALA A 107 17.74 -6.26 -1.92
C ALA A 107 17.54 -5.60 -0.55
N ALA A 108 16.28 -5.28 -0.21
CA ALA A 108 15.89 -4.75 1.10
C ALA A 108 16.22 -5.72 2.23
N PHE A 109 15.96 -7.02 2.06
CA PHE A 109 16.29 -8.03 3.07
C PHE A 109 17.80 -8.15 3.30
N ASN A 110 18.60 -8.15 2.23
CA ASN A 110 20.06 -8.14 2.34
C ASN A 110 20.58 -6.86 3.01
N ARG A 111 19.92 -5.73 2.77
CA ARG A 111 20.23 -4.48 3.46
C ARG A 111 19.85 -4.55 4.93
N ALA A 112 18.68 -5.10 5.26
CA ALA A 112 18.23 -5.29 6.63
C ALA A 112 19.21 -6.14 7.43
N LEU A 113 19.70 -7.25 6.87
CA LEU A 113 20.72 -8.10 7.49
C LEU A 113 22.02 -7.35 7.82
N LYS A 114 22.41 -6.36 7.00
CA LYS A 114 23.61 -5.55 7.23
C LYS A 114 23.40 -4.47 8.30
N LEU A 115 22.17 -4.00 8.48
CA LEU A 115 21.83 -2.94 9.42
C LEU A 115 21.36 -3.46 10.79
N SER A 116 20.82 -4.68 10.83
CA SER A 116 20.29 -5.27 12.05
C SER A 116 21.38 -5.78 12.99
N GLY A 117 21.12 -5.67 14.29
CA GLY A 117 21.94 -6.29 15.32
C GLY A 117 21.75 -7.82 15.40
N PRO A 118 22.68 -8.55 16.05
CA PRO A 118 22.57 -9.99 16.25
C PRO A 118 21.27 -10.38 16.98
N GLY A 119 20.60 -11.45 16.52
CA GLY A 119 19.43 -12.02 17.20
C GLY A 119 18.09 -11.34 16.91
N LEU A 120 18.06 -10.30 16.07
CA LEU A 120 16.81 -9.66 15.64
C LEU A 120 16.24 -10.30 14.38
N GLN A 121 14.92 -10.39 14.30
CA GLN A 121 14.24 -10.86 13.10
C GLN A 121 14.20 -9.73 12.06
N VAL A 122 14.62 -10.02 10.84
CA VAL A 122 14.63 -9.03 9.76
C VAL A 122 13.74 -9.40 8.58
N MET A 123 13.26 -8.36 7.90
CA MET A 123 12.40 -8.44 6.74
C MET A 123 12.81 -7.40 5.69
N GLY A 124 12.72 -7.77 4.42
CA GLY A 124 12.77 -6.84 3.30
C GLY A 124 11.40 -6.69 2.68
N VAL A 125 10.99 -5.46 2.38
CA VAL A 125 9.73 -5.16 1.70
C VAL A 125 10.03 -4.42 0.41
N GLY A 126 9.46 -4.90 -0.69
CA GLY A 126 9.54 -4.28 -2.01
C GLY A 126 8.15 -3.95 -2.53
N PHE A 127 7.91 -2.69 -2.87
CA PHE A 127 6.64 -2.23 -3.44
C PHE A 127 6.86 -1.58 -4.81
N THR A 128 6.14 -2.03 -5.83
CA THR A 128 6.01 -1.30 -7.11
C THR A 128 4.54 -1.04 -7.38
N GLY A 129 4.20 0.18 -7.79
CA GLY A 129 2.84 0.49 -8.22
C GLY A 129 2.84 1.65 -9.20
N SER A 130 2.03 1.55 -10.25
CA SER A 130 1.79 2.69 -11.12
C SER A 130 0.74 3.60 -10.47
N LEU A 131 1.11 4.83 -10.10
CA LEU A 131 0.13 5.87 -9.77
C LEU A 131 -0.63 6.28 -11.05
N ALA A 132 -1.88 6.74 -10.89
CA ALA A 132 -2.62 7.38 -11.96
C ALA A 132 -1.85 8.64 -12.44
N SER A 133 -1.42 8.63 -13.70
CA SER A 133 -0.80 9.79 -14.34
C SER A 133 -1.87 10.69 -15.00
N SER A 134 -1.51 11.95 -15.25
CA SER A 134 -2.31 12.95 -15.99
C SER A 134 -2.71 12.54 -17.42
N ARG A 135 -2.11 11.47 -17.96
CA ARG A 135 -2.58 10.78 -19.18
C ARG A 135 -3.35 9.51 -18.80
N PRO A 136 -4.51 9.23 -19.43
CA PRO A 136 -5.22 7.97 -19.20
C PRO A 136 -4.31 6.81 -19.60
N LYS A 137 -3.81 6.06 -18.62
CA LYS A 137 -3.16 4.78 -18.88
C LYS A 137 -4.26 3.78 -19.21
N HIS A 138 -4.28 3.28 -20.44
CA HIS A 138 -5.10 2.13 -20.81
C HIS A 138 -4.51 0.89 -20.14
N GLY A 139 -5.15 0.43 -19.07
CA GLY A 139 -4.80 -0.79 -18.35
C GLY A 139 -5.10 -0.70 -16.86
N ASP A 140 -5.37 -1.85 -16.24
CA ASP A 140 -5.62 -1.95 -14.81
C ASP A 140 -4.44 -1.41 -14.00
N HIS A 141 -4.73 -0.69 -12.91
CA HIS A 141 -3.70 -0.25 -11.97
C HIS A 141 -3.24 -1.48 -11.19
N ARG A 142 -2.07 -1.98 -11.57
CA ARG A 142 -1.43 -3.10 -10.90
C ARG A 142 -0.39 -2.57 -9.93
N PHE A 143 -0.49 -2.99 -8.69
CA PHE A 143 0.60 -2.87 -7.73
C PHE A 143 1.03 -4.24 -7.23
N TYR A 144 2.33 -4.36 -6.98
CA TYR A 144 2.99 -5.55 -6.48
C TYR A 144 3.66 -5.21 -5.16
N VAL A 145 3.37 -6.01 -4.14
CA VAL A 145 4.02 -5.95 -2.83
C VAL A 145 4.68 -7.29 -2.60
N SER A 146 5.99 -7.27 -2.40
CA SER A 146 6.76 -8.46 -2.07
C SER A 146 7.42 -8.31 -0.71
N THR A 147 7.44 -9.39 0.04
CA THR A 147 8.00 -9.46 1.37
C THR A 147 8.96 -10.63 1.44
N ARG A 148 10.21 -10.36 1.79
CA ARG A 148 11.27 -11.34 1.98
C ARG A 148 11.60 -11.45 3.46
N THR A 149 11.57 -12.67 3.95
CA THR A 149 12.09 -13.10 5.25
C THR A 149 13.19 -14.14 5.00
N GLN A 150 13.87 -14.59 6.05
CA GLN A 150 14.92 -15.61 5.95
C GLN A 150 14.49 -16.85 5.15
N ASN A 151 13.26 -17.32 5.38
CA ASN A 151 12.80 -18.60 4.83
C ASN A 151 11.77 -18.46 3.72
N ARG A 152 11.25 -17.25 3.46
CA ARG A 152 10.13 -17.09 2.53
C ARG A 152 10.15 -15.76 1.81
N LEU A 153 9.89 -15.82 0.51
CA LEU A 153 9.46 -14.69 -0.30
C LEU A 153 7.95 -14.85 -0.55
N ARG A 154 7.16 -13.84 -0.21
CA ARG A 154 5.73 -13.79 -0.54
C ARG A 154 5.47 -12.56 -1.38
N THR A 155 4.76 -12.73 -2.49
CA THR A 155 4.37 -11.63 -3.33
C THR A 155 2.87 -11.60 -3.49
N SER A 156 2.30 -10.46 -3.14
CA SER A 156 0.88 -10.15 -3.34
C SER A 156 0.79 -9.10 -4.43
N HIS A 157 -0.26 -9.19 -5.23
CA HIS A 157 -0.57 -8.17 -6.22
C HIS A 157 -2.05 -7.87 -6.16
N VAL A 158 -2.38 -6.62 -6.47
CA VAL A 158 -3.76 -6.18 -6.58
C VAL A 158 -3.89 -5.48 -7.92
N THR A 159 -4.91 -5.90 -8.65
CA THR A 159 -5.31 -5.30 -9.90
C THR A 159 -6.55 -4.48 -9.60
N LEU A 160 -6.41 -3.16 -9.58
CA LEU A 160 -7.53 -2.25 -9.45
C LEU A 160 -8.10 -2.02 -10.85
N SER A 161 -9.24 -2.65 -11.12
CA SER A 161 -10.01 -2.41 -12.34
C SER A 161 -10.60 -1.00 -12.29
N LYS A 162 -10.30 -0.19 -13.30
CA LYS A 162 -10.94 1.13 -13.47
C LYS A 162 -12.36 0.90 -14.02
N GLY A 163 -13.37 0.89 -13.14
CA GLY A 163 -14.76 0.69 -13.55
C GLY A 163 -15.77 0.76 -12.41
N PHE A 164 -16.38 1.95 -12.27
CA PHE A 164 -17.72 2.30 -11.80
C PHE A 164 -18.43 1.57 -10.64
N THR A 165 -18.86 2.42 -9.69
CA THR A 165 -20.09 2.39 -8.89
C THR A 165 -20.41 1.15 -8.06
N GLU A 166 -20.24 1.34 -6.75
CA GLU A 166 -21.08 0.80 -5.66
C GLU A 166 -22.12 -0.27 -6.07
N GLN A 167 -21.73 -1.55 -5.97
CA GLN A 167 -22.69 -2.59 -5.66
C GLN A 167 -22.22 -3.45 -4.49
N ARG A 168 -23.07 -3.37 -3.47
CA ARG A 168 -23.12 -4.08 -2.20
C ARG A 168 -22.84 -5.58 -2.38
N GLY A 169 -21.66 -6.02 -1.99
CA GLY A 169 -21.28 -7.44 -1.99
C GLY A 169 -20.11 -7.68 -1.07
N ARG A 170 -20.39 -8.33 0.07
CA ARG A 170 -19.42 -8.71 1.10
C ARG A 170 -18.16 -9.35 0.49
N ARG A 171 -17.03 -8.66 0.60
CA ARG A 171 -15.68 -9.22 0.79
C ARG A 171 -14.78 -8.08 1.25
N GLN A 172 -14.27 -8.19 2.48
CA GLN A 172 -13.33 -7.23 3.06
C GLN A 172 -12.00 -7.33 2.29
N GLY A 173 -11.91 -6.58 1.20
CA GLY A 173 -10.68 -6.32 0.46
C GLY A 173 -10.22 -4.91 0.81
N LEU A 174 -8.95 -4.80 1.21
CA LEU A 174 -8.28 -3.54 1.51
C LEU A 174 -8.39 -2.61 0.28
N LYS A 175 -9.29 -1.61 0.34
CA LYS A 175 -9.42 -0.57 -0.69
C LYS A 175 -8.32 0.46 -0.46
N LEU A 176 -7.18 0.28 -1.11
CA LEU A 176 -6.18 1.33 -1.21
C LEU A 176 -6.64 2.30 -2.31
N PHE A 177 -7.22 3.42 -1.91
CA PHE A 177 -7.50 4.53 -2.83
C PHE A 177 -6.16 5.08 -3.32
N CYS A 178 -5.97 5.06 -4.64
CA CYS A 178 -4.94 5.85 -5.29
C CYS A 178 -5.49 7.28 -5.35
N ALA A 179 -4.99 8.15 -4.47
CA ALA A 179 -5.19 9.60 -4.59
C ALA A 179 -4.38 10.14 -5.78
#